data_AF-A0A7S3WLJ1-F1
#
_entry.id   AF-A0A7S3WLJ1-F1
#
_cell.length_a   1.000
_cell.length_b   1.000
_cell.length_c   1.000
_cell.angle_alpha   90.00
_cell.angle_beta   90.00
_cell.angle_gamma   90.00
#
_symmetry.space_group_name_H-M   'P 1'
#
loop_
_entity.id
_entity.type
_entity.pdbx_description
1 polymer ?
#
loop_
_entity_poly.entity_id
_entity_poly.type
_entity_poly.pdbx_seq_one_letter_code
_entity_poly.pdbx_strand_id
1 'polypeptide(L)'
;AGDEVSISYVPLDVMVAPRRARLRDEYGFECVCERCAVELEGDEGDEGGEGGEGGEESGGGGVDLAYVNIFVLKYCCGVCSGTLAPRTRPPPAGEGGAADEAGAAGETTPGVCNRCGGEQSEEEFVARVQRAMEGE
;
A
#
# COMPACT_ATOMS: atom_id res chain seq x y z
N ALA A 1 -21.98 -4.14 5.12
CA ALA A 1 -22.61 -5.49 5.19
C ALA A 1 -23.63 -5.57 4.08
N GLY A 2 -23.45 -6.52 3.15
CA GLY A 2 -24.11 -6.48 1.84
C GLY A 2 -23.14 -6.19 0.69
N ASP A 3 -21.89 -5.86 1.01
CA ASP A 3 -20.80 -5.65 0.05
C ASP A 3 -20.30 -6.99 -0.48
N GLU A 4 -19.93 -7.00 -1.77
CA GLU A 4 -19.37 -8.18 -2.41
C GLU A 4 -17.96 -8.48 -1.84
N VAL A 5 -17.72 -9.76 -1.51
CA VAL A 5 -16.40 -10.24 -1.13
C VAL A 5 -15.75 -10.88 -2.36
N SER A 6 -14.76 -10.21 -2.92
CA SER A 6 -14.00 -10.70 -4.08
C SER A 6 -12.60 -11.18 -3.68
N ILE A 7 -12.09 -12.20 -4.38
CA ILE A 7 -10.69 -12.66 -4.29
C ILE A 7 -10.07 -12.69 -5.69
N SER A 8 -8.74 -12.59 -5.78
CA SER A 8 -8.04 -12.72 -7.08
C SER A 8 -7.82 -14.19 -7.44
N TYR A 9 -8.14 -14.58 -8.68
CA TYR A 9 -7.90 -15.92 -9.21
C TYR A 9 -6.50 -16.06 -9.85
N VAL A 10 -5.79 -14.95 -9.97
CA VAL A 10 -4.47 -14.82 -10.60
C VAL A 10 -3.51 -14.06 -9.66
N PRO A 11 -2.19 -14.27 -9.76
CA PRO A 11 -1.23 -13.49 -8.98
C PRO A 11 -1.34 -11.98 -9.26
N LEU A 12 -1.16 -11.15 -8.23
CA LEU A 12 -1.38 -9.70 -8.32
C LEU A 12 -0.29 -8.97 -9.14
N ASP A 13 0.88 -9.57 -9.30
CA ASP A 13 2.03 -9.04 -10.05
C ASP A 13 1.90 -9.22 -11.58
N VAL A 14 0.86 -9.91 -12.07
CA VAL A 14 0.64 -10.10 -13.51
C VAL A 14 0.05 -8.84 -14.15
N MET A 15 0.65 -8.37 -15.24
CA MET A 15 0.21 -7.21 -16.04
C MET A 15 -1.16 -7.40 -16.72
N VAL A 16 -1.83 -6.31 -17.10
CA VAL A 16 -3.22 -6.31 -17.56
C VAL A 16 -3.53 -7.25 -18.72
N ALA A 17 -2.71 -7.23 -19.78
CA ALA A 17 -2.92 -8.06 -20.97
C ALA A 17 -2.85 -9.57 -20.68
N PRO A 18 -1.74 -10.11 -20.11
CA PRO A 18 -1.67 -11.54 -19.77
C PRO A 18 -2.68 -11.93 -18.68
N ARG A 19 -3.00 -11.03 -17.75
CA ARG A 19 -4.01 -11.27 -16.70
C ARG A 19 -5.40 -11.49 -17.30
N ARG A 20 -5.85 -10.58 -18.17
CA ARG A 20 -7.15 -10.68 -18.86
C ARG A 20 -7.22 -11.88 -19.81
N ALA A 21 -6.12 -12.17 -20.52
CA ALA A 21 -6.06 -13.34 -21.40
C ALA A 21 -6.27 -14.63 -20.62
N ARG A 22 -5.55 -14.80 -19.49
CA ARG A 22 -5.70 -15.97 -18.64
C ARG A 22 -7.11 -16.11 -18.07
N LEU A 23 -7.72 -15.03 -17.60
CA LEU A 23 -9.08 -15.07 -17.06
C LEU A 23 -10.12 -15.45 -18.13
N ARG A 24 -9.95 -14.99 -19.36
CA ARG A 24 -10.80 -15.40 -20.48
C ARG A 24 -10.58 -16.88 -20.85
N ASP A 25 -9.33 -17.32 -20.94
CA ASP A 25 -9.01 -18.64 -21.46
C ASP A 25 -9.27 -19.75 -20.43
N GLU A 26 -9.02 -19.52 -19.13
CA GLU A 26 -9.23 -20.51 -18.06
C GLU A 26 -10.64 -20.42 -17.44
N TYR A 27 -11.22 -19.23 -17.32
CA TYR A 27 -12.47 -19.01 -16.59
C TYR A 27 -13.61 -18.47 -17.46
N GLY A 28 -13.36 -18.15 -18.74
CA GLY A 28 -14.41 -17.79 -19.69
C GLY A 28 -15.01 -16.40 -19.52
N PHE A 29 -14.34 -15.47 -18.82
CA PHE A 29 -14.86 -14.11 -18.63
C PHE A 29 -13.80 -13.03 -18.86
N GLU A 30 -14.25 -11.83 -19.21
CA GLU A 30 -13.40 -10.64 -19.29
C GLU A 30 -13.45 -9.86 -17.97
N CYS A 31 -12.28 -9.60 -17.38
CA CYS A 31 -12.20 -8.93 -16.09
C CYS A 31 -12.40 -7.42 -16.21
N VAL A 32 -13.52 -6.92 -15.69
CA VAL A 32 -13.88 -5.48 -15.70
C VAL A 32 -13.68 -4.80 -14.35
N CYS A 33 -12.79 -5.33 -13.50
CA CYS A 33 -12.51 -4.70 -12.20
C CYS A 33 -11.80 -3.35 -12.36
N GLU A 34 -11.88 -2.51 -11.34
CA GLU A 34 -11.31 -1.14 -11.33
C GLU A 34 -9.85 -1.10 -11.75
N ARG A 35 -9.03 -2.05 -11.27
CA ARG A 35 -7.63 -2.16 -11.68
C ARG A 35 -7.46 -2.38 -13.18
N CYS A 36 -8.27 -3.27 -13.77
CA CYS A 36 -8.20 -3.51 -15.22
C CYS A 36 -8.69 -2.30 -16.02
N ALA A 37 -9.68 -1.56 -15.53
CA ALA A 37 -10.14 -0.35 -16.19
C ALA A 37 -9.03 0.71 -16.28
N VAL A 38 -8.39 1.03 -15.15
CA VAL A 38 -7.31 2.03 -15.08
C VAL A 38 -6.09 1.61 -15.89
N GLU A 39 -5.66 0.34 -15.77
CA GLU A 39 -4.47 -0.14 -16.51
C GLU A 39 -4.69 -0.16 -18.02
N LEU A 40 -5.93 -0.37 -18.51
CA LEU A 40 -6.24 -0.31 -19.94
C LEU A 40 -6.26 1.13 -20.47
N GLU A 41 -6.82 2.08 -19.72
CA GLU A 41 -6.78 3.51 -20.08
C GLU A 41 -5.35 4.04 -20.22
N GLY A 42 -4.40 3.48 -19.45
CA GLY A 42 -2.98 3.81 -19.54
C GLY A 42 -2.20 3.11 -20.65
N ASP A 43 -2.75 2.04 -21.25
CA ASP A 43 -2.12 1.21 -22.29
C ASP A 43 -2.40 1.74 -23.71
N GLU A 44 -3.37 2.65 -23.89
CA GLU A 44 -3.77 3.24 -25.18
C GLU A 44 -2.72 4.19 -25.81
N GLY A 45 -1.46 4.13 -25.36
CA GLY A 45 -0.36 5.02 -25.77
C GLY A 45 0.91 4.35 -26.29
N ASP A 46 1.01 3.02 -26.30
CA ASP A 46 2.22 2.31 -26.76
C ASP A 46 1.90 1.23 -27.81
N GLU A 47 1.57 1.66 -29.02
CA GLU A 47 1.61 0.78 -30.20
C GLU A 47 2.93 0.97 -30.96
N GLY A 48 3.97 0.21 -30.56
CA GLY A 48 4.99 -0.29 -31.49
C GLY A 48 6.45 0.04 -31.19
N GLY A 49 7.22 -0.96 -30.74
CA GLY A 49 8.68 -0.92 -30.80
C GLY A 49 9.38 -2.13 -30.17
N GLU A 50 9.75 -3.11 -30.99
CA GLU A 50 10.75 -4.13 -30.62
C GLU A 50 12.13 -3.47 -30.35
N GLY A 51 12.74 -3.79 -29.21
CA GLY A 51 14.20 -3.78 -29.00
C GLY A 51 14.89 -2.42 -28.79
N GLY A 52 15.29 -2.14 -27.55
CA GLY A 52 16.25 -1.08 -27.24
C GLY A 52 16.74 -1.12 -25.79
N GLU A 53 17.92 -1.69 -25.56
CA GLU A 53 18.68 -1.52 -24.33
C GLU A 53 19.13 -0.05 -24.17
N GLY A 54 19.06 0.47 -22.94
CA GLY A 54 19.87 1.60 -22.47
C GLY A 54 19.32 3.00 -22.76
N GLY A 55 18.55 3.55 -21.81
CA GLY A 55 18.25 4.97 -21.74
C GLY A 55 18.09 5.38 -20.28
N GLU A 56 19.12 6.03 -19.73
CA GLU A 56 19.12 6.55 -18.36
C GLU A 56 18.00 7.57 -18.17
N GLU A 57 17.27 7.36 -17.08
CA GLU A 57 16.09 8.09 -16.66
C GLU A 57 16.46 9.52 -16.25
N SER A 58 15.78 10.52 -16.80
CA SER A 58 15.77 11.85 -16.20
C SER A 58 14.42 12.52 -16.45
N GLY A 59 13.51 12.33 -15.50
CA GLY A 59 12.19 12.95 -15.55
C GLY A 59 11.12 12.33 -14.68
N GLY A 60 11.44 11.81 -13.49
CA GLY A 60 10.44 11.34 -12.54
C GLY A 60 10.99 11.47 -11.12
N GLY A 61 10.26 12.13 -10.23
CA GLY A 61 10.66 12.28 -8.83
C GLY A 61 10.78 10.91 -8.17
N GLY A 62 11.99 10.37 -8.13
CA GLY A 62 12.28 9.11 -7.46
C GLY A 62 11.92 9.21 -5.99
N VAL A 63 11.12 8.27 -5.50
CA VAL A 63 10.86 8.14 -4.07
C VAL A 63 12.17 7.78 -3.37
N ASP A 64 12.51 8.51 -2.31
CA ASP A 64 13.72 8.22 -1.54
C ASP A 64 13.60 6.83 -0.90
N LEU A 65 14.50 5.91 -1.27
CA LEU A 65 14.50 4.55 -0.74
C LEU A 65 14.67 4.54 0.78
N ALA A 66 15.36 5.54 1.36
CA ALA A 66 15.44 5.69 2.81
C ALA A 66 14.06 5.99 3.41
N TYR A 67 13.26 6.84 2.77
CA TYR A 67 11.89 7.12 3.18
C TYR A 67 11.02 5.86 3.13
N VAL A 68 11.09 5.09 2.05
CA VAL A 68 10.35 3.82 1.91
C VAL A 68 10.73 2.84 3.02
N ASN A 69 12.03 2.69 3.28
CA ASN A 69 12.52 1.80 4.32
C ASN A 69 12.05 2.23 5.73
N ILE A 70 12.11 3.52 6.05
CA ILE A 70 11.62 4.05 7.33
C ILE A 70 10.11 3.83 7.45
N PHE A 71 9.35 4.08 6.38
CA PHE A 71 7.91 3.86 6.37
C PHE A 71 7.53 2.40 6.60
N VAL A 72 8.26 1.44 6.02
CA VAL A 72 8.03 0.01 6.27
C VAL A 72 8.41 -0.35 7.72
N LEU A 73 9.55 0.14 8.22
CA LEU A 73 10.00 -0.11 9.59
C LEU A 73 9.05 0.45 10.65
N LYS A 74 8.28 1.50 10.33
CA LYS A 74 7.22 2.06 11.18
C LYS A 74 6.19 1.02 11.58
N TYR A 75 5.96 0.01 10.74
CA TYR A 75 5.01 -1.08 10.99
C TYR A 75 5.66 -2.40 11.43
N CYS A 76 6.95 -2.35 11.81
CA CYS A 76 7.69 -3.49 12.35
C CYS A 76 7.87 -3.37 13.87
N CYS A 77 7.57 -4.47 14.56
CA CYS A 77 7.68 -4.51 16.01
C CYS A 77 9.15 -4.42 16.46
N GLY A 78 9.46 -3.50 17.38
CA GLY A 78 10.82 -3.30 17.88
C GLY A 78 11.38 -4.42 18.74
N VAL A 79 10.50 -5.31 19.24
CA VAL A 79 10.87 -6.39 20.16
C VAL A 79 10.89 -7.74 19.45
N CYS A 80 9.83 -8.07 18.70
CA CYS A 80 9.66 -9.40 18.12
C CYS A 80 9.61 -9.42 16.58
N SER A 81 9.81 -8.26 15.94
CA SER A 81 9.79 -8.04 14.49
C SER A 81 8.49 -8.46 13.78
N GLY A 82 7.41 -8.72 14.52
CA GLY A 82 6.07 -8.94 13.95
C GLY A 82 5.47 -7.65 13.38
N THR A 83 4.42 -7.78 12.56
CA THR A 83 3.72 -6.62 11.98
C THR A 83 2.87 -5.91 13.03
N LEU A 84 2.83 -4.57 12.96
CA LEU A 84 1.99 -3.71 13.79
C LEU A 84 0.70 -3.39 13.05
N ALA A 85 -0.45 -3.65 13.67
CA ALA A 85 -1.74 -3.16 13.18
C ALA A 85 -1.83 -1.65 13.47
N PRO A 86 -2.10 -0.78 12.47
CA PRO A 86 -2.27 0.65 12.69
C PRO A 86 -3.48 0.91 13.59
N ARG A 87 -3.39 1.90 14.49
CA ARG A 87 -4.57 2.40 15.19
C ARG A 87 -5.12 3.61 14.46
N THR A 88 -6.38 3.54 14.08
CA THR A 88 -7.16 4.73 13.77
C THR A 88 -7.44 5.45 15.09
N ARG A 89 -6.81 6.60 15.32
CA ARG A 89 -7.22 7.46 16.44
C ARG A 89 -8.62 8.00 16.11
N PRO A 90 -9.63 7.81 16.97
CA PRO A 90 -10.90 8.51 16.79
C PRO A 90 -10.64 10.02 16.89
N PRO A 91 -11.37 10.86 16.13
CA PRO A 91 -11.20 12.30 16.21
C PRO A 91 -11.34 12.78 17.67
N PRO A 92 -10.61 13.84 18.07
CA PRO A 92 -10.68 14.35 19.44
C PRO A 92 -12.14 14.70 19.80
N ALA A 93 -12.58 14.26 20.98
CA ALA A 93 -13.94 14.52 21.44
C ALA A 93 -14.12 15.99 21.83
N GLY A 94 -14.78 16.75 20.95
CA GLY A 94 -15.29 18.12 21.15
C GLY A 94 -15.32 18.84 19.80
N GLU A 95 -16.43 19.34 19.26
CA GLU A 95 -17.78 19.62 19.74
C GLU A 95 -18.77 19.28 18.61
N GLY A 96 -19.82 18.50 18.89
CA GLY A 96 -21.12 18.59 18.19
C GLY A 96 -21.25 18.32 16.68
N GLY A 97 -20.27 17.75 15.97
CA GLY A 97 -20.42 17.39 14.55
C GLY A 97 -20.78 15.91 14.36
N ALA A 98 -21.90 15.61 13.70
CA ALA A 98 -22.26 14.26 13.29
C ALA A 98 -21.12 13.62 12.46
N ALA A 99 -20.86 12.34 12.69
CA ALA A 99 -19.95 11.56 11.87
C ALA A 99 -20.50 11.50 10.44
N ASP A 100 -19.96 12.35 9.55
CA ASP A 100 -20.19 12.22 8.12
C ASP A 100 -19.39 10.99 7.65
N GLU A 101 -20.06 10.09 6.94
CA GLU A 101 -19.54 8.79 6.45
C GLU A 101 -18.53 8.96 5.29
N ALA A 102 -17.86 10.11 5.22
CA ALA A 102 -16.89 10.46 4.21
C ALA A 102 -15.59 10.98 4.87
N GLY A 103 -14.61 10.09 5.04
CA GLY A 103 -13.21 10.47 4.81
C GLY A 103 -12.44 11.16 5.93
N ALA A 104 -12.74 10.92 7.21
CA ALA A 104 -11.72 11.13 8.24
C ALA A 104 -10.76 9.92 8.25
N ALA A 105 -9.80 9.91 7.33
CA ALA A 105 -8.61 9.06 7.48
C ALA A 105 -7.85 9.56 8.71
N GLY A 106 -8.30 9.16 9.89
CA GLY A 106 -7.65 9.49 11.15
C GLY A 106 -6.18 9.08 11.06
N GLU A 107 -5.31 9.93 11.56
CA GLU A 107 -3.86 9.72 11.55
C GLU A 107 -3.54 8.27 11.99
N THR A 108 -3.05 7.46 11.03
CA THR A 108 -2.72 6.06 11.28
C THR A 108 -1.39 6.01 11.99
N THR A 109 -1.46 5.90 13.30
CA THR A 109 -0.27 5.72 14.14
C THR A 109 0.07 4.24 14.24
N PRO A 110 1.35 3.86 14.37
CA PRO A 110 1.74 2.49 14.70
C PRO A 110 1.00 2.06 15.96
N GLY A 111 0.58 0.80 16.00
CA GLY A 111 -0.37 0.34 17.01
C GLY A 111 0.10 -0.87 17.78
N VAL A 112 -0.65 -1.96 17.67
CA VAL A 112 -0.48 -3.19 18.45
C VAL A 112 0.16 -4.26 17.59
N CYS A 113 1.17 -4.96 18.13
CA CYS A 113 1.82 -6.04 17.42
C CYS A 113 0.91 -7.26 17.30
N ASN A 114 0.69 -7.73 16.08
CA ASN A 114 -0.11 -8.92 15.79
C ASN A 114 0.49 -10.21 16.39
N ARG A 115 1.78 -10.19 16.76
CA ARG A 115 2.50 -11.36 17.29
C ARG A 115 2.55 -11.40 18.81
N CYS A 116 2.97 -10.32 19.46
CA CYS A 116 3.17 -10.29 20.92
C CYS A 116 2.16 -9.43 21.68
N GLY A 117 1.30 -8.69 20.98
CA GLY A 117 0.36 -7.75 21.60
C GLY A 117 1.01 -6.49 22.18
N GLY A 118 2.32 -6.31 22.02
CA GLY A 118 3.03 -5.10 22.46
C GLY A 118 2.54 -3.87 21.70
N GLU A 119 2.41 -2.76 22.41
CA GLU A 119 2.04 -1.46 21.87
C GLU A 119 3.29 -0.66 21.52
N GLN A 120 3.25 0.12 20.44
CA GLN A 120 4.33 1.03 20.06
C GLN A 120 3.72 2.34 19.59
N SER A 121 4.14 3.45 20.18
CA SER A 121 3.74 4.77 19.72
C SER A 121 4.60 5.26 18.55
N GLU A 122 4.12 6.30 17.85
CA GLU A 122 4.90 6.95 16.80
C GLU A 122 6.16 7.62 17.36
N GLU A 123 6.05 8.24 18.54
CA GLU A 123 7.16 8.88 19.22
C GLU A 123 8.26 7.87 19.60
N GLU A 124 7.88 6.70 20.10
CA GLU A 124 8.82 5.61 20.40
C GLU A 124 9.51 5.08 19.14
N PHE A 125 8.77 4.96 18.03
CA PHE A 125 9.34 4.58 16.75
C PHE A 125 10.36 5.63 16.25
N VAL A 126 9.99 6.90 16.25
CA VAL A 126 10.85 8.01 15.81
C VAL A 126 12.12 8.07 16.67
N ALA A 127 11.99 7.99 18.00
CA ALA A 127 13.13 7.99 18.90
C ALA A 127 14.07 6.80 18.65
N ARG A 128 13.52 5.60 18.37
CA ARG A 128 14.32 4.42 18.03
C ARG A 128 15.09 4.60 16.71
N VAL A 129 14.43 5.11 15.69
CA VAL A 129 15.06 5.34 14.37
C VAL A 129 16.14 6.41 14.47
N GLN A 130 15.88 7.51 15.18
CA GLN A 130 16.87 8.57 15.41
C GLN A 130 18.13 8.02 16.09
N ARG A 131 17.98 7.26 17.18
CA ARG A 131 19.12 6.61 17.87
C ARG A 131 19.92 5.69 16.94
N ALA A 132 19.22 4.89 16.12
CA ALA A 132 19.88 4.02 15.15
C ALA A 132 20.63 4.79 14.05
N MET A 133 20.13 5.96 13.64
CA MET A 133 20.81 6.85 12.68
C MET A 133 22.02 7.56 13.32
N GLU A 134 21.94 7.87 14.60
CA GLU A 134 23.01 8.51 15.38
C GLU A 134 24.12 7.51 15.79
N GLY A 135 23.92 6.22 15.54
CA GLY A 135 24.93 5.17 15.75
C GLY A 135 25.00 4.63 17.18
N GLU A 136 23.91 4.74 17.95
CA GLU A 136 23.79 4.31 19.35
C GLU A 136 22.97 3.02 19.56
#